data_AF-A0A1X1BHS9-F1
#
_entry.id   AF-A0A1X1BHS9-F1
#
_cell.length_a   1.000
_cell.length_b   1.000
_cell.length_c   1.000
_cell.angle_alpha   90.00
_cell.angle_beta   90.00
_cell.angle_gamma   90.00
#
_symmetry.space_group_name_H-M   'P 1'
#
loop_
_entity.id
_entity.type
_entity.pdbx_description
1 polymer ?
#
loop_
_entity_poly.entity_id
_entity_poly.type
_entity_poly.pdbx_seq_one_letter_code
_entity_poly.pdbx_strand_id
1 'polypeptide(L)'
;MGALTPKGVTGFLASTGIALLVLGVALIIGCREHPHCEVPYDVVSGQSGIIEFTADACPQLRAPLKGNYGLYYKLNGYYQNHKDYRRSVDYNQLYGLVVTREADLSSCGSYLTDYHGKIYHPCGAVTRTVFTDRFTLYRDADLKEEIQLDESREAICNRSGVHWLFKNPKPQHQLQSHNKVNFWLKNPVYRRALNMDKTGVGEGVENSHFINWVEPASTSTFKKLYGIFDGGEGHFPLYVNIEVTHPIESVVRKSVVIEKASTLTSVGYTMGVCYVMLSLVILLMATMGAIHTFIKYIYKPLPMPSVTIKMCAYIAPVADDPVTKLQNLLQNTLYSFADITITLAPEKARQFREECAKIGVNIQESAGGNDPAGAETVEPNPSDQSKPAVPGSLEDRVTRLGMLNDHIQATVDDLPDLRVTKEQIVKEIELLHEECERAATELRTLYGEFDAAFQILRTQRNKDIT
;
A
#
# COMPACT_ATOMS: atom_id res chain seq x y z
N MET A 1 7.76 -19.90 17.78
CA MET A 1 7.96 -19.42 16.40
C MET A 1 8.38 -20.63 15.55
N GLY A 2 7.61 -21.01 14.53
CA GLY A 2 7.96 -22.14 13.67
C GLY A 2 9.19 -21.81 12.81
N ALA A 3 10.17 -22.70 12.74
CA ALA A 3 11.35 -22.49 11.91
C ALA A 3 10.96 -22.57 10.42
N LEU A 4 11.14 -21.46 9.68
CA LEU A 4 10.89 -21.43 8.23
C LEU A 4 12.03 -22.17 7.50
N THR A 5 11.75 -23.37 6.98
CA THR A 5 12.70 -24.09 6.14
C THR A 5 12.59 -23.62 4.67
N PRO A 6 13.70 -23.49 3.92
CA PRO A 6 13.66 -23.04 2.52
C PRO A 6 12.74 -23.88 1.62
N LYS A 7 12.68 -25.20 1.86
CA LYS A 7 11.76 -26.11 1.16
C LYS A 7 10.30 -25.83 1.51
N GLY A 8 10.00 -25.59 2.79
CA GLY A 8 8.65 -25.24 3.26
C GLY A 8 8.18 -23.90 2.69
N VAL A 9 9.04 -22.89 2.68
CA VAL A 9 8.74 -21.56 2.11
C VAL A 9 8.48 -21.64 0.61
N THR A 10 9.34 -22.35 -0.13
CA THR A 10 9.19 -22.49 -1.59
C THR A 10 7.89 -23.23 -1.95
N GLY A 11 7.57 -24.31 -1.22
CA GLY A 11 6.31 -25.04 -1.40
C GLY A 11 5.08 -24.18 -1.09
N PHE A 12 5.12 -23.40 0.00
CA PHE A 12 4.04 -22.49 0.36
C PHE A 12 3.82 -21.40 -0.71
N LEU A 13 4.89 -20.75 -1.18
CA LEU A 13 4.81 -19.74 -2.23
C LEU A 13 4.27 -20.32 -3.55
N ALA A 14 4.74 -21.50 -3.96
CA ALA A 14 4.24 -22.17 -5.16
C ALA A 14 2.74 -22.50 -5.05
N SER A 15 2.31 -23.09 -3.93
CA SER A 15 0.90 -23.42 -3.71
C SER A 15 -0.01 -22.19 -3.69
N THR A 16 0.41 -21.12 -3.01
CA THR A 16 -0.33 -19.86 -2.94
C THR A 16 -0.39 -19.19 -4.30
N GLY A 17 0.73 -19.17 -5.05
CA GLY A 17 0.80 -18.62 -6.40
C GLY A 17 -0.15 -19.34 -7.35
N ILE A 18 -0.18 -20.68 -7.35
CA ILE A 18 -1.11 -21.45 -8.18
C ILE A 18 -2.57 -21.16 -7.79
N ALA A 19 -2.88 -21.12 -6.49
CA ALA A 19 -4.24 -20.86 -6.02
C ALA A 19 -4.73 -19.46 -6.47
N LEU A 20 -3.90 -18.43 -6.36
CA LEU A 20 -4.22 -17.08 -6.82
C LEU A 20 -4.35 -16.99 -8.33
N LEU A 21 -3.53 -17.72 -9.08
CA LEU A 21 -3.62 -17.78 -10.54
C LEU A 21 -4.95 -18.39 -10.98
N VAL A 22 -5.35 -19.51 -10.39
CA VAL A 22 -6.63 -20.17 -10.67
C VAL A 22 -7.80 -19.26 -10.34
N LEU A 23 -7.77 -18.60 -9.17
CA LEU A 23 -8.81 -17.63 -8.78
C LEU A 23 -8.87 -16.46 -9.75
N GLY A 24 -7.72 -15.89 -10.13
CA GLY A 24 -7.64 -14.77 -11.06
C GLY A 24 -8.20 -15.11 -12.44
N VAL A 25 -7.83 -16.26 -13.00
CA VAL A 25 -8.36 -16.75 -14.28
C VAL A 25 -9.87 -17.03 -14.19
N ALA A 26 -10.35 -17.63 -13.10
CA ALA A 26 -11.77 -17.87 -12.89
C ALA A 26 -12.58 -16.57 -12.85
N LEU A 27 -12.06 -15.53 -12.16
CA LEU A 27 -12.68 -14.20 -12.12
C LEU A 27 -12.70 -13.53 -13.50
N ILE A 28 -11.60 -13.61 -14.25
CA ILE A 28 -11.52 -13.05 -15.61
C ILE A 28 -12.55 -13.72 -16.53
N ILE A 29 -12.63 -15.06 -16.54
CA ILE A 29 -13.58 -15.80 -17.38
C ILE A 29 -15.01 -15.49 -16.95
N GLY A 30 -15.31 -15.52 -15.65
CA GLY A 30 -16.65 -15.28 -15.12
C GLY A 30 -17.16 -13.86 -15.33
N CYS A 31 -16.26 -12.87 -15.41
CA CYS A 31 -16.62 -11.46 -15.58
C CYS A 31 -16.45 -10.94 -17.02
N ARG A 32 -15.99 -11.77 -17.97
CA ARG A 32 -15.67 -11.35 -19.35
C ARG A 32 -16.90 -10.95 -20.17
N GLU A 33 -18.00 -11.67 -20.02
CA GLU A 33 -19.24 -11.43 -20.77
C GLU A 33 -20.26 -10.66 -19.93
N HIS A 34 -19.95 -9.40 -19.65
CA HIS A 34 -20.92 -8.50 -19.03
C HIS A 34 -21.62 -7.65 -20.10
N PRO A 35 -22.94 -7.79 -20.29
CA PRO A 35 -23.69 -6.93 -21.18
C PRO A 35 -23.55 -5.46 -20.74
N HIS A 36 -22.94 -4.65 -21.59
CA HIS A 36 -22.67 -3.23 -21.35
C HIS A 36 -22.77 -2.48 -22.68
N CYS A 37 -23.48 -1.35 -22.69
CA CYS A 37 -23.46 -0.42 -23.82
C CYS A 37 -23.40 1.02 -23.31
N GLU A 38 -22.55 1.83 -23.94
CA GLU A 38 -22.39 3.26 -23.66
C GLU A 38 -22.68 4.05 -24.94
N VAL A 39 -23.60 5.00 -24.86
CA VAL A 39 -23.97 5.90 -25.94
C VAL A 39 -23.75 7.35 -25.49
N PRO A 40 -22.85 8.11 -26.13
CA PRO A 40 -22.67 9.53 -25.82
C PRO A 40 -23.87 10.34 -26.30
N TYR A 41 -24.19 11.44 -25.62
CA TYR A 41 -25.24 12.35 -26.04
C TYR A 41 -24.82 13.81 -25.84
N ASP A 42 -25.29 14.67 -26.73
CA ASP A 42 -25.09 16.11 -26.68
C ASP A 42 -26.44 16.80 -26.98
N VAL A 43 -27.26 16.90 -25.93
CA VAL A 43 -28.59 17.52 -25.99
C VAL A 43 -28.49 18.93 -25.42
N VAL A 44 -28.98 19.91 -26.18
CA VAL A 44 -28.96 21.33 -25.79
C VAL A 44 -29.87 21.55 -24.57
N SER A 45 -29.45 22.44 -23.67
CA SER A 45 -30.24 22.78 -22.47
C SER A 45 -31.62 23.32 -22.84
N GLY A 46 -32.66 22.84 -22.16
CA GLY A 46 -34.06 23.19 -22.41
C GLY A 46 -34.71 22.41 -23.55
N GLN A 47 -34.00 21.45 -24.16
CA GLN A 47 -34.54 20.56 -25.19
C GLN A 47 -34.58 19.10 -24.68
N SER A 48 -35.37 18.29 -25.37
CA SER A 48 -35.36 16.84 -25.22
C SER A 48 -34.64 16.20 -26.41
N GLY A 49 -33.97 15.07 -26.15
CA GLY A 49 -33.33 14.25 -27.18
C GLY A 49 -33.60 12.77 -26.94
N ILE A 50 -33.62 11.98 -28.01
CA ILE A 50 -33.80 10.53 -27.93
C ILE A 50 -32.49 9.88 -28.33
N ILE A 51 -32.03 8.94 -27.52
CA ILE A 51 -30.92 8.05 -27.87
C ILE A 51 -31.43 6.62 -28.01
N GLU A 52 -30.86 5.90 -28.97
CA GLU A 52 -31.30 4.56 -29.32
C GLU A 52 -30.21 3.54 -28.96
N PHE A 53 -30.62 2.46 -28.30
CA PHE A 53 -29.80 1.30 -28.03
C PHE A 53 -30.25 0.19 -28.97
N THR A 54 -29.61 0.12 -30.13
CA THR A 54 -29.88 -0.87 -31.19
C THR A 54 -28.81 -1.96 -31.19
N ALA A 55 -29.05 -3.08 -31.90
CA ALA A 55 -28.10 -4.19 -31.98
C ALA A 55 -26.74 -3.74 -32.57
N ASP A 56 -26.78 -2.81 -33.52
CA ASP A 56 -25.60 -2.28 -34.20
C ASP A 56 -24.80 -1.35 -33.29
N ALA A 57 -25.48 -0.47 -32.54
CA ALA A 57 -24.84 0.42 -31.57
C ALA A 57 -24.33 -0.33 -30.33
N CYS A 58 -25.04 -1.40 -29.95
CA CYS A 58 -24.84 -2.12 -28.70
C CYS A 58 -24.70 -3.64 -28.89
N PRO A 59 -23.64 -4.13 -29.57
CA PRO A 59 -23.50 -5.55 -29.89
C PRO A 59 -23.31 -6.45 -28.64
N GLN A 60 -22.88 -5.87 -27.52
CA GLN A 60 -22.70 -6.59 -26.25
C GLN A 60 -24.01 -6.76 -25.47
N LEU A 61 -25.06 -6.00 -25.81
CA LEU A 61 -26.38 -6.11 -25.20
C LEU A 61 -27.20 -7.20 -25.93
N ARG A 62 -26.84 -8.48 -25.72
CA ARG A 62 -27.49 -9.61 -26.40
C ARG A 62 -28.94 -9.78 -25.93
N ALA A 63 -29.89 -9.59 -26.84
CA ALA A 63 -31.31 -9.89 -26.60
C ALA A 63 -31.56 -11.41 -26.54
N PRO A 64 -32.52 -11.90 -25.74
CA PRO A 64 -33.33 -11.17 -24.76
C PRO A 64 -32.53 -10.78 -23.51
N LEU A 65 -32.79 -9.59 -22.95
CA LEU A 65 -32.05 -9.06 -21.81
C LEU A 65 -32.44 -9.78 -20.51
N LYS A 66 -31.82 -10.91 -20.18
CA LYS A 66 -32.22 -11.69 -19.00
C LYS A 66 -31.77 -11.05 -17.66
N GLY A 67 -32.75 -10.73 -16.80
CA GLY A 67 -32.58 -10.23 -15.44
C GLY A 67 -32.59 -8.70 -15.35
N ASN A 68 -32.12 -8.16 -14.23
CA ASN A 68 -32.12 -6.73 -13.97
C ASN A 68 -30.97 -6.01 -14.68
N TYR A 69 -31.24 -4.82 -15.21
CA TYR A 69 -30.30 -3.92 -15.83
C TYR A 69 -30.35 -2.56 -15.13
N GLY A 70 -29.20 -1.93 -14.99
CA GLY A 70 -29.10 -0.56 -14.52
C GLY A 70 -28.94 0.40 -15.68
N LEU A 71 -29.68 1.50 -15.63
CA LEU A 71 -29.47 2.69 -16.42
C LEU A 71 -28.55 3.63 -15.63
N TYR A 72 -27.44 4.02 -16.22
CA TYR A 72 -26.46 4.92 -15.60
C TYR A 72 -26.24 6.12 -16.50
N TYR A 73 -25.91 7.25 -15.88
CA TYR A 73 -25.26 8.34 -16.60
C TYR A 73 -23.78 8.34 -16.27
N LYS A 74 -22.95 8.66 -17.26
CA LYS A 74 -21.50 8.74 -17.15
C LYS A 74 -21.05 10.15 -17.52
N LEU A 75 -20.23 10.71 -16.65
CA LEU A 75 -19.58 12.00 -16.86
C LEU A 75 -18.08 11.76 -17.01
N ASN A 76 -17.49 12.32 -18.06
CA ASN A 76 -16.06 12.30 -18.30
C ASN A 76 -15.52 13.73 -18.30
N GLY A 77 -14.52 13.98 -17.45
CA GLY A 77 -13.93 15.31 -17.26
C GLY A 77 -14.59 16.12 -16.14
N TYR A 78 -15.41 15.51 -15.29
CA TYR A 78 -16.04 16.19 -14.14
C TYR A 78 -15.34 15.82 -12.83
N TYR A 79 -14.71 16.80 -12.17
CA TYR A 79 -13.81 16.56 -11.04
C TYR A 79 -14.52 16.62 -9.68
N GLN A 80 -15.42 15.68 -9.40
CA GLN A 80 -16.03 15.56 -8.05
C GLN A 80 -14.99 15.31 -6.96
N ASN A 81 -13.82 14.76 -7.31
CA ASN A 81 -12.74 14.47 -6.37
C ASN A 81 -11.85 15.69 -6.04
N HIS A 82 -12.08 16.86 -6.64
CA HIS A 82 -11.32 18.06 -6.30
C HIS A 82 -11.49 18.41 -4.81
N LYS A 83 -10.39 18.74 -4.12
CA LYS A 83 -10.37 18.94 -2.66
C LYS A 83 -11.40 19.97 -2.20
N ASP A 84 -11.44 21.12 -2.87
CA ASP A 84 -12.33 22.22 -2.49
C ASP A 84 -13.79 21.93 -2.87
N TYR A 85 -14.01 21.20 -3.98
CA TYR A 85 -15.35 20.75 -4.35
C TYR A 85 -15.91 19.82 -3.28
N ARG A 86 -15.16 18.75 -2.91
CA ARG A 86 -15.60 17.78 -1.89
C ARG A 86 -15.88 18.39 -0.52
N ARG A 87 -15.16 19.45 -0.16
CA ARG A 87 -15.35 20.17 1.11
C ARG A 87 -16.51 21.16 1.07
N SER A 88 -16.99 21.51 -0.12
CA SER A 88 -18.04 22.51 -0.32
C SER A 88 -19.44 21.93 -0.12
N VAL A 89 -19.74 21.60 1.14
CA VAL A 89 -21.04 21.10 1.61
C VAL A 89 -21.14 21.30 3.12
N ASP A 90 -22.34 21.54 3.63
CA ASP A 90 -22.65 21.47 5.06
C ASP A 90 -23.52 20.25 5.37
N TYR A 91 -22.99 19.33 6.18
CA TYR A 91 -23.68 18.09 6.51
C TYR A 91 -24.82 18.29 7.50
N ASN A 92 -24.79 19.32 8.34
CA ASN A 92 -25.88 19.59 9.28
C ASN A 92 -27.17 19.90 8.52
N GLN A 93 -27.07 20.67 7.43
CA GLN A 93 -28.18 20.93 6.53
C GLN A 93 -28.71 19.66 5.86
N LEU A 94 -27.83 18.75 5.44
CA LEU A 94 -28.22 17.46 4.87
C LEU A 94 -28.98 16.57 5.88
N TYR A 95 -28.68 16.72 7.17
CA TYR A 95 -29.31 15.98 8.27
C TYR A 95 -30.55 16.68 8.86
N GLY A 96 -31.07 17.71 8.18
CA GLY A 96 -32.33 18.37 8.51
C GLY A 96 -32.23 19.54 9.47
N LEU A 97 -31.03 20.00 9.80
CA LEU A 97 -30.83 21.21 10.60
C LEU A 97 -30.87 22.45 9.72
N VAL A 98 -31.70 23.42 10.09
CA VAL A 98 -31.74 24.71 9.40
C VAL A 98 -30.73 25.65 10.03
N VAL A 99 -29.66 25.95 9.30
CA VAL A 99 -28.62 26.91 9.72
C VAL A 99 -28.94 28.28 9.11
N THR A 100 -29.07 29.29 9.96
CA THR A 100 -29.44 30.66 9.56
C THR A 100 -28.32 31.69 9.72
N ARG A 101 -27.14 31.27 10.21
CA ARG A 101 -25.97 32.14 10.38
C ARG A 101 -24.91 31.74 9.35
N GLU A 102 -24.47 32.70 8.55
CA GLU A 102 -23.44 32.48 7.52
C GLU A 102 -22.10 32.04 8.09
N ALA A 103 -21.72 32.55 9.27
CA ALA A 103 -20.47 32.20 9.94
C ALA A 103 -20.33 30.70 10.25
N ASP A 104 -21.45 29.99 10.38
CA ASP A 104 -21.48 28.54 10.65
C ASP A 104 -21.36 27.70 9.36
N LEU A 105 -21.36 28.33 8.18
CA LEU A 105 -21.43 27.67 6.86
C LEU A 105 -20.19 27.99 5.99
N SER A 106 -19.05 28.22 6.64
CA SER A 106 -17.79 28.54 5.95
C SER A 106 -17.35 27.47 4.95
N SER A 107 -17.75 26.21 5.14
CA SER A 107 -17.46 25.12 4.22
C SER A 107 -18.11 25.32 2.84
N CYS A 108 -19.28 25.97 2.77
CA CYS A 108 -20.03 26.14 1.51
C CYS A 108 -19.37 27.11 0.51
N GLY A 109 -18.38 27.90 0.94
CA GLY A 109 -17.63 28.80 0.06
C GLY A 109 -18.54 29.75 -0.73
N SER A 110 -18.29 29.89 -2.03
CA SER A 110 -19.06 30.78 -2.92
C SER A 110 -20.52 30.33 -3.16
N TYR A 111 -20.90 29.12 -2.74
CA TYR A 111 -22.25 28.55 -2.92
C TYR A 111 -23.10 28.69 -1.66
N LEU A 112 -22.88 29.75 -0.88
CA LEU A 112 -23.52 30.00 0.41
C LEU A 112 -24.90 30.64 0.26
N THR A 113 -25.00 31.74 -0.50
CA THR A 113 -26.21 32.56 -0.58
C THR A 113 -26.71 32.74 -2.02
N ASP A 114 -28.02 32.97 -2.16
CA ASP A 114 -28.62 33.36 -3.43
C ASP A 114 -28.45 34.85 -3.72
N TYR A 115 -28.94 35.28 -4.88
CA TYR A 115 -28.88 36.68 -5.33
C TYR A 115 -29.70 37.64 -4.46
N HIS A 116 -30.60 37.14 -3.61
CA HIS A 116 -31.36 37.92 -2.63
C HIS A 116 -30.72 37.91 -1.24
N GLY A 117 -29.54 37.30 -1.07
CA GLY A 117 -28.86 37.17 0.22
C GLY A 117 -29.46 36.11 1.15
N LYS A 118 -30.30 35.20 0.65
CA LYS A 118 -30.79 34.06 1.45
C LYS A 118 -29.79 32.91 1.40
N ILE A 119 -29.57 32.26 2.53
CA ILE A 119 -28.69 31.08 2.64
C ILE A 119 -29.32 29.91 1.88
N TYR A 120 -28.56 29.27 0.99
CA TYR A 120 -29.02 28.05 0.34
C TYR A 120 -29.15 26.91 1.35
N HIS A 121 -30.22 26.13 1.22
CA HIS A 121 -30.41 24.90 1.98
C HIS A 121 -30.77 23.74 1.05
N PRO A 122 -29.87 22.76 0.87
CA PRO A 122 -28.48 22.74 1.34
C PRO A 122 -27.59 23.70 0.53
N CYS A 123 -26.51 24.20 1.13
CA CYS A 123 -25.49 25.02 0.48
C CYS A 123 -24.28 24.19 0.01
N GLY A 124 -23.40 24.83 -0.76
CA GLY A 124 -22.14 24.25 -1.21
C GLY A 124 -22.14 23.79 -2.66
N ALA A 125 -20.94 23.71 -3.25
CA ALA A 125 -20.75 23.34 -4.65
C ALA A 125 -21.28 21.93 -4.94
N VAL A 126 -21.05 20.96 -4.03
CA VAL A 126 -21.50 19.57 -4.21
C VAL A 126 -23.00 19.50 -4.42
N THR A 127 -23.75 20.28 -3.64
CA THR A 127 -25.22 20.21 -3.61
C THR A 127 -25.85 21.05 -4.72
N ARG A 128 -25.32 22.25 -4.96
CA ARG A 128 -25.83 23.20 -5.98
C ARG A 128 -25.58 22.75 -7.41
N THR A 129 -24.57 21.90 -7.63
CA THR A 129 -24.23 21.34 -8.95
C THR A 129 -24.78 19.94 -9.16
N VAL A 130 -25.87 19.58 -8.46
CA VAL A 130 -26.57 18.30 -8.67
C VAL A 130 -26.87 18.08 -10.15
N PHE A 131 -26.68 16.85 -10.61
CA PHE A 131 -27.01 16.46 -11.96
C PHE A 131 -28.53 16.53 -12.18
N THR A 132 -28.98 17.20 -13.25
CA THR A 132 -30.42 17.50 -13.48
C THR A 132 -30.96 17.01 -14.81
N ASP A 133 -30.18 16.24 -15.58
CA ASP A 133 -30.72 15.63 -16.79
C ASP A 133 -31.62 14.46 -16.38
N ARG A 134 -32.85 14.48 -16.89
CA ARG A 134 -33.87 13.49 -16.59
C ARG A 134 -33.92 12.45 -17.71
N PHE A 135 -33.90 11.17 -17.33
CA PHE A 135 -33.96 10.05 -18.27
C PHE A 135 -35.28 9.30 -18.11
N THR A 136 -35.87 8.94 -19.25
CA THR A 136 -37.08 8.09 -19.32
C THR A 136 -36.85 7.03 -20.37
N LEU A 137 -37.15 5.77 -20.04
CA LEU A 137 -36.84 4.61 -20.86
C LEU A 137 -38.10 4.11 -21.56
N TYR A 138 -38.01 3.80 -22.85
CA TYR A 138 -39.14 3.37 -23.70
C TYR A 138 -38.77 2.16 -24.56
N ARG A 139 -39.80 1.40 -24.96
CA ARG A 139 -39.64 0.28 -25.92
C ARG A 139 -39.67 0.71 -27.38
N ASP A 140 -40.29 1.85 -27.66
CA ASP A 140 -40.55 2.32 -29.02
C ASP A 140 -39.99 3.72 -29.27
N ALA A 141 -39.65 3.99 -30.53
CA ALA A 141 -39.14 5.29 -30.97
C ALA A 141 -40.16 6.41 -30.82
N ASP A 142 -41.47 6.08 -30.82
CA ASP A 142 -42.56 7.06 -30.67
C ASP A 142 -42.81 7.44 -29.20
N LEU A 143 -42.05 6.87 -28.25
CA LEU A 143 -42.15 7.10 -26.80
C LEU A 143 -43.55 6.79 -26.21
N LYS A 144 -44.21 5.73 -26.68
CA LYS A 144 -45.56 5.35 -26.23
C LYS A 144 -45.55 4.39 -25.04
N GLU A 145 -44.61 3.46 -25.01
CA GLU A 145 -44.52 2.41 -23.99
C GLU A 145 -43.31 2.64 -23.07
N GLU A 146 -43.56 3.34 -21.96
CA GLU A 146 -42.55 3.62 -20.93
C GLU A 146 -42.21 2.36 -20.12
N ILE A 147 -40.93 2.06 -20.01
CA ILE A 147 -40.37 1.06 -19.11
C ILE A 147 -40.12 1.72 -17.76
N GLN A 148 -40.78 1.21 -16.72
CA GLN A 148 -40.63 1.74 -15.37
C GLN A 148 -39.23 1.45 -14.82
N LEU A 149 -38.57 2.52 -14.39
CA LEU A 149 -37.28 2.47 -13.69
C LEU A 149 -37.54 2.50 -12.18
N ASP A 150 -36.95 1.55 -11.47
CA ASP A 150 -36.82 1.61 -10.02
C ASP A 150 -35.71 2.61 -9.66
N GLU A 151 -36.14 3.80 -9.28
CA GLU A 151 -35.32 4.94 -8.85
C GLU A 151 -35.39 5.15 -7.32
N SER A 152 -35.92 4.16 -6.59
CA SER A 152 -36.05 4.23 -5.14
C SER A 152 -34.70 4.38 -4.43
N ARG A 153 -34.73 4.91 -3.21
CA ARG A 153 -33.52 5.06 -2.39
C ARG A 153 -32.81 3.72 -2.18
N GLU A 154 -33.57 2.65 -1.98
CA GLU A 154 -33.06 1.30 -1.74
C GLU A 154 -32.41 0.67 -2.98
N ALA A 155 -32.84 1.10 -4.17
CA ALA A 155 -32.31 0.63 -5.45
C ALA A 155 -31.03 1.36 -5.86
N ILE A 156 -31.01 2.69 -5.78
CA ILE A 156 -29.93 3.49 -6.38
C ILE A 156 -28.90 4.01 -5.38
N CYS A 157 -29.26 4.21 -4.11
CA CYS A 157 -28.31 4.65 -3.10
C CYS A 157 -27.48 3.48 -2.57
N ASN A 158 -26.23 3.78 -2.19
CA ASN A 158 -25.34 2.80 -1.61
C ASN A 158 -25.92 2.22 -0.31
N ARG A 159 -26.17 0.90 -0.29
CA ARG A 159 -26.72 0.17 0.87
C ARG A 159 -25.84 0.25 2.11
N SER A 160 -24.52 0.33 1.92
CA SER A 160 -23.55 0.47 3.01
C SER A 160 -23.29 1.93 3.38
N GLY A 161 -23.86 2.88 2.64
CA GLY A 161 -23.68 4.31 2.84
C GLY A 161 -24.68 4.89 3.84
N VAL A 162 -24.42 6.12 4.29
CA VAL A 162 -25.23 6.84 5.30
C VAL A 162 -26.49 7.52 4.74
N HIS A 163 -27.11 6.94 3.70
CA HIS A 163 -28.23 7.56 2.97
C HIS A 163 -29.47 7.79 3.84
N TRP A 164 -29.62 7.08 4.96
CA TRP A 164 -30.70 7.29 5.94
C TRP A 164 -30.49 8.51 6.83
N LEU A 165 -29.27 9.05 6.94
CA LEU A 165 -28.99 10.27 7.71
C LEU A 165 -29.56 11.51 7.02
N PHE A 166 -29.73 11.48 5.70
CA PHE A 166 -30.31 12.57 4.94
C PHE A 166 -31.76 12.76 5.35
N LYS A 167 -32.09 13.96 5.83
CA LYS A 167 -33.41 14.29 6.37
C LYS A 167 -33.83 15.69 6.00
N ASN A 168 -35.05 15.83 5.50
CA ASN A 168 -35.63 17.14 5.31
C ASN A 168 -35.85 17.82 6.66
N PRO A 169 -35.64 19.14 6.77
CA PRO A 169 -35.98 19.86 7.98
C PRO A 169 -37.48 19.76 8.30
N LYS A 170 -37.81 19.82 9.59
CA LYS A 170 -39.22 19.84 10.02
C LYS A 170 -39.96 21.04 9.41
N PRO A 171 -41.22 20.89 8.95
CA PRO A 171 -41.97 21.95 8.27
C PRO A 171 -42.04 23.27 9.08
N GLN A 172 -42.17 23.17 10.40
CA GLN A 172 -42.18 24.33 11.31
C GLN A 172 -40.90 25.17 11.20
N HIS A 173 -39.73 24.53 11.18
CA HIS A 173 -38.45 25.22 11.07
C HIS A 173 -38.25 25.84 9.69
N GLN A 174 -38.78 25.19 8.64
CA GLN A 174 -38.73 25.74 7.27
C GLN A 174 -39.56 27.02 7.15
N LEU A 175 -40.77 27.03 7.71
CA LEU A 175 -41.65 28.20 7.72
C LEU A 175 -41.02 29.37 8.49
N GLN A 176 -40.44 29.11 9.67
CA GLN A 176 -39.80 30.13 10.50
C GLN A 176 -38.56 30.76 9.87
N SER A 177 -37.86 30.02 9.01
CA SER A 177 -36.60 30.45 8.39
C SER A 177 -36.73 30.88 6.94
N HIS A 178 -37.93 30.84 6.35
CA HIS A 178 -38.16 31.09 4.92
C HIS A 178 -37.71 32.48 4.44
N ASN A 179 -37.69 33.47 5.32
CA ASN A 179 -37.17 34.81 5.03
C ASN A 179 -35.64 34.85 4.90
N LYS A 180 -34.91 33.96 5.57
CA LYS A 180 -33.44 33.92 5.61
C LYS A 180 -32.83 32.78 4.78
N VAL A 181 -33.61 31.73 4.51
CA VAL A 181 -33.14 30.49 3.91
C VAL A 181 -33.91 30.18 2.63
N ASN A 182 -33.17 29.81 1.59
CA ASN A 182 -33.67 29.36 0.31
C ASN A 182 -33.65 27.82 0.22
N PHE A 183 -34.83 27.21 0.36
CA PHE A 183 -35.06 25.78 0.17
C PHE A 183 -35.20 25.44 -1.33
N TRP A 184 -34.12 25.64 -2.08
CA TRP A 184 -34.12 25.62 -3.55
C TRP A 184 -34.55 24.28 -4.15
N LEU A 185 -34.31 23.15 -3.47
CA LEU A 185 -34.75 21.82 -3.91
C LEU A 185 -36.28 21.67 -3.99
N LYS A 186 -37.05 22.58 -3.35
CA LYS A 186 -38.51 22.62 -3.46
C LYS A 186 -39.02 23.32 -4.72
N ASN A 187 -38.14 23.99 -5.45
CA ASN A 187 -38.52 24.65 -6.69
C ASN A 187 -39.06 23.60 -7.70
N PRO A 188 -40.19 23.87 -8.37
CA PRO A 188 -40.79 22.95 -9.34
C PRO A 188 -39.83 22.44 -10.42
N VAL A 189 -38.86 23.26 -10.85
CA VAL A 189 -37.85 22.89 -11.85
C VAL A 189 -36.98 21.74 -11.35
N TYR A 190 -36.42 21.85 -10.14
CA TYR A 190 -35.59 20.78 -9.56
C TYR A 190 -36.42 19.58 -9.11
N ARG A 191 -37.66 19.80 -8.64
CA ARG A 191 -38.58 18.71 -8.32
C ARG A 191 -38.86 17.82 -9.53
N ARG A 192 -39.07 18.43 -10.71
CA ARG A 192 -39.26 17.71 -11.98
C ARG A 192 -37.97 17.04 -12.44
N ALA A 193 -36.85 17.76 -12.43
CA ALA A 193 -35.56 17.24 -12.91
C ALA A 193 -35.05 16.03 -12.12
N LEU A 194 -35.36 15.98 -10.80
CA LEU A 194 -34.93 14.91 -9.90
C LEU A 194 -36.04 13.87 -9.61
N ASN A 195 -37.11 13.86 -10.42
CA ASN A 195 -38.22 12.89 -10.31
C ASN A 195 -38.83 12.78 -8.90
N MET A 196 -38.93 13.90 -8.17
CA MET A 196 -39.42 13.89 -6.78
C MET A 196 -40.90 13.52 -6.64
N ASP A 197 -41.64 13.50 -7.75
CA ASP A 197 -43.02 13.06 -7.86
C ASP A 197 -43.17 11.54 -7.90
N LYS A 198 -42.12 10.79 -8.25
CA LYS A 198 -42.14 9.33 -8.29
C LYS A 198 -42.13 8.72 -6.88
N THR A 199 -42.91 7.66 -6.71
CA THR A 199 -43.00 6.92 -5.44
C THR A 199 -41.66 6.29 -5.08
N GLY A 200 -41.22 6.44 -3.83
CA GLY A 200 -39.97 5.85 -3.33
C GLY A 200 -38.69 6.65 -3.62
N VAL A 201 -38.74 7.64 -4.52
CA VAL A 201 -37.58 8.50 -4.86
C VAL A 201 -37.31 9.52 -3.74
N GLY A 202 -38.36 10.05 -3.13
CA GLY A 202 -38.25 11.03 -2.04
C GLY A 202 -38.08 12.47 -2.52
N GLU A 203 -38.24 13.41 -1.59
CA GLU A 203 -38.27 14.85 -1.84
C GLU A 203 -37.09 15.58 -1.18
N GLY A 204 -36.62 16.68 -1.76
CA GLY A 204 -35.64 17.54 -1.12
C GLY A 204 -34.29 16.85 -0.93
N VAL A 205 -33.69 16.96 0.26
CA VAL A 205 -32.41 16.29 0.55
C VAL A 205 -32.56 14.77 0.73
N GLU A 206 -33.80 14.31 0.90
CA GLU A 206 -34.16 12.89 0.99
C GLU A 206 -34.35 12.22 -0.38
N ASN A 207 -34.23 12.98 -1.48
CA ASN A 207 -34.32 12.47 -2.82
C ASN A 207 -33.15 11.53 -3.17
N SER A 208 -33.44 10.37 -3.75
CA SER A 208 -32.46 9.33 -4.06
C SER A 208 -31.40 9.79 -5.06
N HIS A 209 -31.79 10.49 -6.13
CA HIS A 209 -30.85 11.06 -7.11
C HIS A 209 -29.91 12.10 -6.49
N PHE A 210 -30.45 12.95 -5.62
CA PHE A 210 -29.67 13.93 -4.87
C PHE A 210 -28.65 13.26 -3.95
N ILE A 211 -29.08 12.25 -3.17
CA ILE A 211 -28.18 11.51 -2.27
C ILE A 211 -27.08 10.80 -3.06
N ASN A 212 -27.45 10.11 -4.14
CA ASN A 212 -26.50 9.44 -5.02
C ASN A 212 -25.50 10.43 -5.64
N TRP A 213 -25.91 11.66 -5.95
CA TRP A 213 -25.00 12.70 -6.43
C TRP A 213 -24.03 13.19 -5.36
N VAL A 214 -24.51 13.43 -4.13
CA VAL A 214 -23.71 13.95 -3.01
C VAL A 214 -22.60 12.99 -2.61
N GLU A 215 -22.79 11.68 -2.79
CA GLU A 215 -21.70 10.69 -2.65
C GLU A 215 -20.61 10.95 -3.71
N PRO A 216 -19.43 11.45 -3.33
CA PRO A 216 -18.45 11.93 -4.30
C PRO A 216 -17.79 10.77 -5.05
N ALA A 217 -17.60 10.92 -6.36
CA ALA A 217 -16.78 10.01 -7.14
C ALA A 217 -15.29 10.17 -6.82
N SER A 218 -14.53 9.07 -6.95
CA SER A 218 -13.08 9.04 -6.71
C SER A 218 -12.26 9.56 -7.90
N THR A 219 -12.81 9.47 -9.11
CA THR A 219 -12.16 9.79 -10.39
C THR A 219 -12.91 10.90 -11.14
N SER A 220 -12.26 11.54 -12.11
CA SER A 220 -12.89 12.56 -12.97
C SER A 220 -13.80 11.98 -14.06
N THR A 221 -13.66 10.67 -14.31
CA THR A 221 -14.60 9.90 -15.12
C THR A 221 -15.32 8.93 -14.19
N PHE A 222 -16.63 9.07 -14.08
CA PHE A 222 -17.44 8.21 -13.22
C PHE A 222 -18.83 8.01 -13.83
N LYS A 223 -19.47 6.93 -13.40
CA LYS A 223 -20.88 6.66 -13.67
C LYS A 223 -21.66 6.61 -12.37
N LYS A 224 -22.93 7.01 -12.43
CA LYS A 224 -23.86 6.95 -11.30
C LYS A 224 -25.13 6.26 -11.76
N LEU A 225 -25.63 5.36 -10.92
CA LEU A 225 -26.85 4.59 -11.18
C LEU A 225 -28.05 5.53 -11.14
N TYR A 226 -28.81 5.59 -12.23
CA TYR A 226 -30.04 6.39 -12.31
C TYR A 226 -31.27 5.57 -11.92
N GLY A 227 -31.35 4.32 -12.37
CA GLY A 227 -32.47 3.43 -12.02
C GLY A 227 -32.25 2.02 -12.53
N ILE A 228 -33.03 1.07 -12.00
CA ILE A 228 -32.97 -0.35 -12.36
C ILE A 228 -34.25 -0.75 -13.08
N PHE A 229 -34.17 -1.53 -14.15
CA PHE A 229 -35.33 -2.13 -14.82
C PHE A 229 -35.11 -3.62 -15.08
N ASP A 230 -36.21 -4.35 -15.27
CA ASP A 230 -36.16 -5.76 -15.68
C ASP A 230 -36.07 -5.87 -17.20
N GLY A 231 -35.11 -6.64 -17.69
CA GLY A 231 -34.78 -6.73 -19.11
C GLY A 231 -35.63 -7.73 -19.92
N GLY A 232 -36.71 -8.30 -19.37
CA GLY A 232 -37.52 -9.40 -19.94
C GLY A 232 -37.70 -9.53 -21.48
N GLU A 233 -38.27 -10.65 -21.94
CA GLU A 233 -38.38 -10.94 -23.38
C GLU A 233 -39.14 -9.83 -24.14
N GLY A 234 -38.42 -8.99 -24.91
CA GLY A 234 -38.99 -7.91 -25.73
C GLY A 234 -38.56 -6.47 -25.41
N HIS A 235 -37.55 -6.25 -24.56
CA HIS A 235 -37.05 -4.88 -24.27
C HIS A 235 -35.96 -4.38 -25.24
N PHE A 236 -35.84 -4.88 -26.48
CA PHE A 236 -34.77 -4.42 -27.38
C PHE A 236 -35.27 -4.24 -28.82
N PRO A 237 -35.00 -3.11 -29.49
CA PRO A 237 -34.19 -1.95 -29.07
C PRO A 237 -34.79 -1.14 -27.90
N LEU A 238 -33.95 -0.36 -27.22
CA LEU A 238 -34.38 0.58 -26.17
C LEU A 238 -34.21 2.02 -26.62
N TYR A 239 -35.13 2.88 -26.20
CA TYR A 239 -35.08 4.32 -26.47
C TYR A 239 -35.04 5.07 -25.16
N VAL A 240 -34.07 5.96 -24.98
CA VAL A 240 -33.98 6.81 -23.79
C VAL A 240 -34.27 8.24 -24.21
N ASN A 241 -35.36 8.79 -23.69
CA ASN A 241 -35.65 10.21 -23.80
C ASN A 241 -34.95 10.97 -22.67
N ILE A 242 -34.19 12.00 -23.05
CA ILE A 242 -33.32 12.80 -22.20
C ILE A 242 -33.88 14.22 -22.18
N GLU A 243 -34.26 14.73 -21.01
CA GLU A 243 -34.63 16.14 -20.81
C GLU A 243 -33.49 16.85 -20.07
N VAL A 244 -32.83 17.81 -20.73
CA VAL A 244 -31.70 18.56 -20.13
C VAL A 244 -32.23 19.85 -19.51
N THR A 245 -32.15 19.96 -18.18
CA THR A 245 -32.65 21.15 -17.46
C THR A 245 -31.58 22.24 -17.36
N HIS A 246 -30.34 21.88 -17.01
CA HIS A 246 -29.23 22.81 -16.85
C HIS A 246 -28.03 22.37 -17.70
N PRO A 247 -27.33 23.30 -18.36
CA PRO A 247 -26.14 22.97 -19.10
C PRO A 247 -24.99 22.65 -18.14
N ILE A 248 -24.18 21.66 -18.52
CA ILE A 248 -22.84 21.45 -17.95
C ILE A 248 -21.84 22.06 -18.94
N GLU A 249 -20.68 22.51 -18.46
CA GLU A 249 -19.62 23.03 -19.32
C GLU A 249 -19.30 22.06 -20.47
N SER A 250 -19.11 22.60 -21.68
CA SER A 250 -18.91 21.82 -22.92
C SER A 250 -17.68 20.92 -22.91
N VAL A 251 -16.77 21.10 -21.95
CA VAL A 251 -15.58 20.24 -21.77
C VAL A 251 -15.98 18.88 -21.21
N VAL A 252 -17.09 18.79 -20.49
CA VAL A 252 -17.57 17.55 -19.87
C VAL A 252 -18.36 16.74 -20.89
N ARG A 253 -17.93 15.50 -21.14
CA ARG A 253 -18.65 14.58 -22.02
C ARG A 253 -19.67 13.78 -21.22
N LYS A 254 -20.89 13.69 -21.74
CA LYS A 254 -22.00 12.96 -21.14
C LYS A 254 -22.33 11.73 -21.97
N SER A 255 -22.54 10.60 -21.30
CA SER A 255 -23.00 9.36 -21.92
C SER A 255 -24.07 8.70 -21.07
N VAL A 256 -24.96 7.95 -21.70
CA VAL A 256 -25.87 7.01 -21.02
C VAL A 256 -25.29 5.62 -21.17
N VAL A 257 -25.31 4.85 -20.08
CA VAL A 257 -24.78 3.50 -20.04
C VAL A 257 -25.87 2.56 -19.56
N ILE A 258 -26.09 1.47 -20.30
CA ILE A 258 -26.94 0.36 -19.88
C ILE A 258 -26.05 -0.85 -19.62
N GLU A 259 -26.12 -1.39 -18.41
CA GLU A 259 -25.36 -2.58 -18.03
C GLU A 259 -26.18 -3.50 -17.13
N LYS A 260 -25.82 -4.79 -17.11
CA LYS A 260 -26.52 -5.76 -16.27
C LYS A 260 -26.29 -5.44 -14.79
N ALA A 261 -27.34 -5.36 -13.98
CA ALA A 261 -27.21 -5.09 -12.56
C ALA A 261 -26.55 -6.29 -11.86
N SER A 262 -25.28 -6.17 -11.49
CA SER A 262 -24.54 -7.21 -10.78
C SER A 262 -23.47 -6.58 -9.91
N THR A 263 -23.35 -7.08 -8.67
CA THR A 263 -22.43 -6.55 -7.66
C THR A 263 -20.96 -6.86 -7.94
N LEU A 264 -20.67 -7.84 -8.80
CA LEU A 264 -19.35 -8.44 -8.90
C LEU A 264 -18.61 -8.13 -10.21
N THR A 265 -19.26 -7.61 -11.25
CA THR A 265 -18.77 -7.82 -12.61
C THR A 265 -17.65 -6.87 -13.05
N SER A 266 -17.81 -5.55 -12.88
CA SER A 266 -16.76 -4.59 -13.30
C SER A 266 -15.51 -4.63 -12.41
N VAL A 267 -15.71 -4.79 -11.09
CA VAL A 267 -14.62 -4.95 -10.12
C VAL A 267 -13.97 -6.33 -10.27
N GLY A 268 -14.77 -7.38 -10.51
CA GLY A 268 -14.29 -8.76 -10.60
C GLY A 268 -13.27 -8.98 -11.71
N TYR A 269 -13.46 -8.40 -12.90
CA TYR A 269 -12.47 -8.49 -13.98
C TYR A 269 -11.14 -7.85 -13.59
N THR A 270 -11.17 -6.60 -13.09
CA THR A 270 -9.96 -5.87 -12.67
C THR A 270 -9.23 -6.59 -11.54
N MET A 271 -9.98 -7.07 -10.54
CA MET A 271 -9.41 -7.88 -9.45
C MET A 271 -8.80 -9.18 -9.98
N GLY A 272 -9.45 -9.83 -10.95
CA GLY A 272 -8.92 -11.01 -11.62
C GLY A 272 -7.57 -10.75 -12.29
N VAL A 273 -7.43 -9.66 -13.04
CA VAL A 273 -6.15 -9.24 -13.64
C VAL A 273 -5.09 -8.99 -12.56
N CYS A 274 -5.43 -8.28 -11.48
CA CYS A 274 -4.51 -8.05 -10.36
C CYS A 274 -4.04 -9.38 -9.72
N TYR A 275 -4.94 -10.34 -9.51
CA TYR A 275 -4.58 -11.66 -8.96
C TYR A 275 -3.66 -12.43 -9.89
N VAL A 276 -3.89 -12.40 -11.21
CA VAL A 276 -2.99 -13.02 -12.19
C VAL A 276 -1.60 -12.36 -12.11
N MET A 277 -1.51 -11.03 -12.13
CA MET A 277 -0.21 -10.33 -12.05
C MET A 277 0.54 -10.65 -10.76
N LEU A 278 -0.15 -10.62 -9.61
CA LEU A 278 0.44 -10.98 -8.32
C LEU A 278 0.90 -12.45 -8.28
N SER A 279 0.11 -13.36 -8.85
CA SER A 279 0.45 -14.78 -8.92
C SER A 279 1.71 -15.04 -9.75
N LEU A 280 1.90 -14.31 -10.86
CA LEU A 280 3.09 -14.44 -11.70
C LEU A 280 4.35 -14.03 -10.94
N VAL A 281 4.29 -12.94 -10.15
CA VAL A 281 5.41 -12.49 -9.31
C VAL A 281 5.73 -13.52 -8.23
N ILE A 282 4.70 -14.07 -7.55
CA ILE A 282 4.88 -15.09 -6.51
C ILE A 282 5.48 -16.38 -7.08
N LEU A 283 4.99 -16.83 -8.24
CA LEU A 283 5.52 -18.03 -8.92
C LEU A 283 6.95 -17.82 -9.39
N LEU A 284 7.30 -16.63 -9.89
CA LEU A 284 8.68 -16.29 -10.25
C LEU A 284 9.60 -16.38 -9.03
N MET A 285 9.19 -15.80 -7.89
CA MET A 285 9.97 -15.93 -6.64
C MET A 285 10.11 -17.39 -6.18
N ALA A 286 9.05 -18.19 -6.30
CA ALA A 286 9.09 -19.62 -5.98
C ALA A 286 10.06 -20.39 -6.89
N THR A 287 10.07 -20.12 -8.20
CA THR A 287 11.01 -20.75 -9.14
C THR A 287 12.46 -20.36 -8.84
N MET A 288 12.74 -19.08 -8.54
CA MET A 288 14.08 -18.64 -8.15
C MET A 288 14.55 -19.30 -6.85
N GLY A 289 13.67 -19.42 -5.84
CA GLY A 289 13.96 -20.13 -4.60
C GLY A 289 14.21 -21.63 -4.80
N ALA A 290 13.46 -22.26 -5.70
CA ALA A 290 13.66 -23.65 -6.08
C ALA A 290 15.01 -23.85 -6.80
N ILE A 291 15.35 -22.98 -7.75
CA ILE A 291 16.63 -23.00 -8.48
C ILE A 291 17.79 -22.80 -7.49
N HIS A 292 17.72 -21.82 -6.60
CA HIS A 292 18.78 -21.59 -5.59
C HIS A 292 18.96 -22.81 -4.67
N THR A 293 17.85 -23.41 -4.23
CA THR A 293 17.90 -24.62 -3.39
C THR A 293 18.49 -25.81 -4.15
N PHE A 294 18.16 -25.96 -5.43
CA PHE A 294 18.69 -27.00 -6.30
C PHE A 294 20.18 -26.83 -6.58
N ILE A 295 20.62 -25.60 -6.90
CA ILE A 295 22.03 -25.23 -7.03
C ILE A 295 22.78 -25.58 -5.73
N LYS A 296 22.29 -25.13 -4.57
CA LYS A 296 22.92 -25.42 -3.27
C LYS A 296 22.99 -26.92 -2.97
N TYR A 297 22.01 -27.70 -3.43
CA TYR A 297 22.00 -29.15 -3.31
C TYR A 297 23.05 -29.82 -4.22
N ILE A 298 23.25 -29.32 -5.44
CA ILE A 298 24.29 -29.82 -6.36
C ILE A 298 25.70 -29.45 -5.87
N TYR A 299 25.90 -28.22 -5.39
CA TYR A 299 27.21 -27.75 -4.92
C TYR A 299 27.59 -28.21 -3.50
N LYS A 300 26.69 -28.87 -2.76
CA LYS A 300 27.01 -29.61 -1.52
C LYS A 300 26.68 -31.10 -1.70
N PRO A 301 27.63 -31.96 -2.11
CA PRO A 301 27.40 -33.39 -2.08
C PRO A 301 27.16 -33.83 -0.63
N LEU A 302 26.21 -34.75 -0.44
CA LEU A 302 25.97 -35.44 0.83
C LEU A 302 27.32 -35.90 1.41
N PRO A 303 27.66 -35.64 2.69
CA PRO A 303 28.73 -36.41 3.30
C PRO A 303 28.26 -37.86 3.36
N MET A 304 29.00 -38.76 2.71
CA MET A 304 28.86 -40.20 2.99
C MET A 304 29.10 -40.43 4.49
N PRO A 305 28.46 -41.42 5.13
CA PRO A 305 28.79 -41.78 6.49
C PRO A 305 30.17 -42.45 6.50
N SER A 306 31.21 -41.63 6.59
CA SER A 306 32.59 -42.07 6.82
C SER A 306 32.87 -41.93 8.31
N VAL A 307 32.86 -43.07 8.99
CA VAL A 307 33.58 -43.28 10.23
C VAL A 307 35.07 -43.24 9.89
N THR A 308 35.79 -42.14 10.13
CA THR A 308 37.27 -42.16 10.09
C THR A 308 37.91 -41.10 11.00
N ILE A 309 38.31 -41.58 12.19
CA ILE A 309 39.61 -41.42 12.86
C ILE A 309 40.15 -39.99 13.12
N LYS A 310 40.24 -39.65 14.41
CA LYS A 310 40.96 -38.51 15.00
C LYS A 310 42.40 -38.41 14.46
N MET A 311 42.69 -37.39 13.68
CA MET A 311 43.99 -36.71 13.70
C MET A 311 43.80 -35.39 14.44
N CYS A 312 44.50 -35.21 15.57
CA CYS A 312 44.60 -33.91 16.24
C CYS A 312 45.49 -32.97 15.40
N ALA A 313 44.95 -32.47 14.30
CA ALA A 313 45.44 -31.26 13.68
C ALA A 313 44.73 -30.09 14.37
N TYR A 314 45.50 -29.15 14.91
CA TYR A 314 45.01 -27.95 15.59
C TYR A 314 44.19 -27.10 14.59
N ILE A 315 42.91 -26.91 14.87
CA ILE A 315 41.98 -26.11 14.06
C ILE A 315 41.69 -24.82 14.84
N ALA A 316 42.00 -23.67 14.25
CA ALA A 316 41.63 -22.38 14.83
C ALA A 316 40.09 -22.29 14.98
N PRO A 317 39.56 -21.76 16.09
CA PRO A 317 38.12 -21.70 16.32
C PRO A 317 37.46 -20.78 15.28
N VAL A 318 36.40 -21.28 14.63
CA VAL A 318 35.60 -20.51 13.67
C VAL A 318 34.63 -19.64 14.47
N ALA A 319 35.06 -18.44 14.84
CA ALA A 319 34.22 -17.39 15.41
C ALA A 319 34.18 -16.20 14.45
N ASP A 320 32.99 -15.70 14.13
CA ASP A 320 32.77 -14.61 13.18
C ASP A 320 33.09 -13.21 13.77
N ASP A 321 33.20 -13.09 15.10
CA ASP A 321 33.51 -11.85 15.81
C ASP A 321 35.00 -11.81 16.25
N PRO A 322 35.79 -10.78 15.84
CA PRO A 322 37.23 -10.71 16.11
C PRO A 322 37.57 -10.66 17.61
N VAL A 323 36.71 -10.05 18.44
CA VAL A 323 36.93 -9.98 19.90
C VAL A 323 36.78 -11.36 20.55
N THR A 324 35.73 -12.10 20.18
CA THR A 324 35.50 -13.47 20.66
C THR A 324 36.60 -14.42 20.18
N LYS A 325 37.09 -14.23 18.94
CA LYS A 325 38.22 -15.00 18.40
C LYS A 325 39.52 -14.72 19.16
N LEU A 326 39.81 -13.46 19.47
CA LEU A 326 40.98 -13.05 20.26
C LEU A 326 40.94 -13.63 21.68
N GLN A 327 39.77 -13.61 22.33
CA GLN A 327 39.58 -14.22 23.66
C GLN A 327 39.91 -15.72 23.63
N ASN A 328 39.41 -16.46 22.65
CA ASN A 328 39.69 -17.90 22.53
C ASN A 328 41.17 -18.20 22.25
N LEU A 329 41.85 -17.37 21.44
CA LEU A 329 43.29 -17.50 21.18
C LEU A 329 44.14 -17.22 22.42
N LEU A 330 43.81 -16.18 23.19
CA LEU A 330 44.47 -15.87 24.46
C LEU A 330 44.29 -17.01 25.47
N GLN A 331 43.07 -17.57 25.55
CA GLN A 331 42.77 -18.71 26.40
C GLN A 331 43.64 -19.94 26.04
N ASN A 332 43.75 -20.26 24.75
CA ASN A 332 44.60 -21.36 24.27
C ASN A 332 46.10 -21.12 24.54
N THR A 333 46.54 -19.87 24.50
CA THR A 333 47.91 -19.48 24.83
C THR A 333 48.20 -19.73 26.30
N LEU A 334 47.26 -19.33 27.17
CA LEU A 334 47.36 -19.54 28.61
C LEU A 334 47.42 -21.03 28.96
N TYR A 335 46.59 -21.88 28.33
CA TYR A 335 46.65 -23.33 28.54
C TYR A 335 47.96 -23.94 28.06
N SER A 336 48.48 -23.50 26.91
CA SER A 336 49.77 -23.99 26.39
C SER A 336 50.93 -23.58 27.29
N PHE A 337 50.91 -22.35 27.82
CA PHE A 337 51.90 -21.86 28.79
C PHE A 337 51.83 -22.61 30.13
N ALA A 338 50.61 -22.85 30.63
CA ALA A 338 50.38 -23.63 31.84
C ALA A 338 50.95 -25.04 31.71
N ASP A 339 50.68 -25.70 30.58
CA ASP A 339 51.15 -27.03 30.28
C ASP A 339 52.69 -27.08 30.24
N ILE A 340 53.34 -26.12 29.57
CA ILE A 340 54.82 -26.01 29.53
C ILE A 340 55.39 -25.81 30.94
N THR A 341 54.78 -24.92 31.73
CA THR A 341 55.21 -24.61 33.10
C THR A 341 55.07 -25.83 34.01
N ILE A 342 54.00 -26.60 33.87
CA ILE A 342 53.80 -27.88 34.58
C ILE A 342 54.91 -28.88 34.25
N THR A 343 55.38 -28.91 33.00
CA THR A 343 56.41 -29.86 32.56
C THR A 343 57.82 -29.46 33.01
N LEU A 344 58.13 -28.16 33.06
CA LEU A 344 59.46 -27.66 33.40
C LEU A 344 59.70 -27.48 34.91
N ALA A 345 58.65 -27.16 35.68
CA ALA A 345 58.77 -26.87 37.11
C ALA A 345 57.51 -27.33 37.88
N PRO A 346 57.35 -28.64 38.11
CA PRO A 346 56.12 -29.21 38.67
C PRO A 346 55.77 -28.66 40.06
N GLU A 347 56.76 -28.28 40.88
CA GLU A 347 56.51 -27.72 42.22
C GLU A 347 55.86 -26.33 42.20
N LYS A 348 56.20 -25.47 41.23
CA LYS A 348 55.59 -24.13 41.08
C LYS A 348 54.26 -24.16 40.33
N ALA A 349 54.01 -25.22 39.58
CA ALA A 349 52.81 -25.37 38.77
C ALA A 349 51.51 -25.46 39.60
N ARG A 350 51.62 -25.87 40.87
CA ARG A 350 50.47 -25.96 41.80
C ARG A 350 49.98 -24.56 42.22
N GLN A 351 50.91 -23.64 42.53
CA GLN A 351 50.58 -22.23 42.81
C GLN A 351 49.97 -21.53 41.60
N PHE A 352 50.52 -21.77 40.41
CA PHE A 352 50.00 -21.18 39.17
C PHE A 352 48.56 -21.63 38.86
N ARG A 353 48.23 -22.91 39.10
CA ARG A 353 46.87 -23.42 38.93
C ARG A 353 45.88 -22.79 39.92
N GLU A 354 46.28 -22.55 41.15
CA GLU A 354 45.45 -21.84 42.14
C GLU A 354 45.19 -20.39 41.73
N GLU A 355 46.21 -19.68 41.23
CA GLU A 355 46.05 -18.32 40.70
C GLU A 355 45.10 -18.28 39.48
N CYS A 356 45.22 -19.24 38.55
CA CYS A 356 44.32 -19.35 37.41
C CYS A 356 42.88 -19.68 37.81
N ALA A 357 42.69 -20.50 38.84
CA ALA A 357 41.36 -20.84 39.35
C ALA A 357 40.64 -19.61 39.96
N LYS A 358 41.38 -18.67 40.58
CA LYS A 358 40.81 -17.43 41.13
C LYS A 358 40.21 -16.52 40.06
N ILE A 359 40.76 -16.55 38.83
CA ILE A 359 40.25 -15.80 37.68
C ILE A 359 39.25 -16.61 36.83
N GLY A 360 38.76 -17.75 37.36
CA GLY A 360 37.69 -18.56 36.74
C GLY A 360 38.16 -19.53 35.66
N VAL A 361 39.47 -19.76 35.50
CA VAL A 361 40.03 -20.67 34.51
C VAL A 361 40.45 -21.99 35.17
N ASN A 362 39.80 -23.10 34.81
CA ASN A 362 40.05 -24.42 35.41
C ASN A 362 40.89 -25.31 34.46
N ILE A 363 41.99 -25.87 34.95
CA ILE A 363 42.99 -26.65 34.19
C ILE A 363 43.06 -28.08 34.76
N GLN A 364 42.66 -29.11 33.99
CA GLN A 364 42.62 -30.52 34.45
C GLN A 364 43.95 -31.28 34.23
N GLU A 365 44.25 -32.25 35.10
CA GLU A 365 45.45 -33.13 35.02
C GLU A 365 45.27 -34.27 34.01
N SER A 366 46.28 -34.51 33.17
CA SER A 366 46.39 -35.77 32.41
C SER A 366 47.24 -36.78 33.18
N ALA A 367 46.68 -37.94 33.53
CA ALA A 367 47.38 -39.01 34.24
C ALA A 367 48.15 -39.95 33.28
N GLY A 368 49.48 -40.07 33.49
CA GLY A 368 50.19 -41.36 33.52
C GLY A 368 51.18 -41.73 32.39
N GLY A 369 52.47 -41.92 32.75
CA GLY A 369 53.16 -43.19 32.45
C GLY A 369 54.69 -43.23 32.15
N ASN A 370 55.49 -43.26 33.23
CA ASN A 370 56.70 -44.09 33.50
C ASN A 370 58.12 -43.79 32.94
N ASP A 371 58.99 -43.41 33.90
CA ASP A 371 60.47 -43.34 34.05
C ASP A 371 61.26 -44.63 33.64
N PRO A 372 62.61 -44.63 33.39
CA PRO A 372 63.64 -44.21 34.38
C PRO A 372 65.03 -43.69 33.92
N ALA A 373 65.64 -42.94 34.86
CA ALA A 373 67.06 -42.94 35.28
C ALA A 373 68.21 -42.65 34.29
N GLY A 374 69.02 -41.63 34.63
CA GLY A 374 70.48 -41.65 34.40
C GLY A 374 71.10 -40.39 33.79
N ALA A 375 71.99 -39.77 34.58
CA ALA A 375 73.20 -39.03 34.18
C ALA A 375 73.10 -37.66 33.47
N GLU A 376 73.49 -36.66 34.28
CA GLU A 376 74.57 -35.69 34.03
C GLU A 376 74.41 -34.52 33.05
N THR A 377 74.63 -33.36 33.67
CA THR A 377 74.98 -32.04 33.15
C THR A 377 76.09 -32.05 32.10
N VAL A 378 75.84 -31.45 30.93
CA VAL A 378 76.88 -30.87 30.07
C VAL A 378 76.37 -29.53 29.51
N GLU A 379 77.05 -28.45 29.87
CA GLU A 379 76.91 -27.09 29.31
C GLU A 379 77.69 -26.95 27.96
N PRO A 380 77.55 -25.86 27.19
CA PRO A 380 77.17 -25.90 25.78
C PRO A 380 78.33 -25.71 24.78
N ASN A 381 78.10 -26.04 23.50
CA ASN A 381 78.73 -25.31 22.38
C ASN A 381 77.89 -25.40 21.07
N PRO A 382 77.87 -24.35 20.23
CA PRO A 382 76.85 -24.13 19.20
C PRO A 382 77.31 -24.58 17.82
N SER A 383 76.49 -25.36 17.12
CA SER A 383 76.29 -25.37 15.66
C SER A 383 75.63 -26.69 15.26
N ASP A 384 74.32 -26.67 15.02
CA ASP A 384 73.77 -26.99 13.69
C ASP A 384 72.24 -26.97 13.70
N GLN A 385 71.69 -26.46 12.60
CA GLN A 385 70.27 -26.31 12.33
C GLN A 385 69.63 -27.65 11.95
N SER A 386 68.33 -27.76 12.22
CA SER A 386 67.34 -28.69 11.63
C SER A 386 67.25 -30.13 12.19
N LYS A 387 66.32 -30.32 13.13
CA LYS A 387 65.53 -31.55 13.27
C LYS A 387 64.05 -31.17 13.36
N PRO A 388 63.13 -31.89 12.70
CA PRO A 388 61.70 -31.71 12.97
C PRO A 388 61.44 -32.10 14.44
N ALA A 389 60.83 -31.19 15.20
CA ALA A 389 60.56 -31.40 16.61
C ALA A 389 59.70 -32.65 16.81
N VAL A 390 60.13 -33.54 17.71
CA VAL A 390 59.37 -34.75 18.06
C VAL A 390 57.98 -34.31 18.58
N PRO A 391 56.87 -34.87 18.06
CA PRO A 391 55.53 -34.46 18.46
C PRO A 391 55.35 -34.55 19.98
N GLY A 392 55.05 -33.43 20.63
CA GLY A 392 54.91 -33.34 22.08
C GLY A 392 56.19 -32.99 22.86
N SER A 393 57.32 -32.76 22.19
CA SER A 393 58.55 -32.26 22.84
C SER A 393 58.39 -30.80 23.30
N LEU A 394 59.25 -30.36 24.22
CA LEU A 394 59.26 -28.98 24.68
C LEU A 394 59.45 -27.98 23.53
N GLU A 395 60.30 -28.31 22.57
CA GLU A 395 60.59 -27.48 21.39
C GLU A 395 59.37 -27.34 20.47
N ASP A 396 58.60 -28.42 20.26
CA ASP A 396 57.33 -28.39 19.52
C ASP A 396 56.29 -27.51 20.23
N ARG A 397 56.23 -27.56 21.57
CA ARG A 397 55.30 -26.74 22.37
C ARG A 397 55.66 -25.27 22.35
N VAL A 398 56.95 -24.92 22.44
CA VAL A 398 57.44 -23.55 22.30
C VAL A 398 57.16 -23.01 20.89
N THR A 399 57.37 -23.82 19.86
CA THR A 399 57.08 -23.45 18.47
C THR A 399 55.58 -23.17 18.25
N ARG A 400 54.70 -24.00 18.85
CA ARG A 400 53.25 -23.75 18.82
C ARG A 400 52.84 -22.46 19.51
N LEU A 401 53.49 -22.12 20.62
CA LEU A 401 53.23 -20.88 21.35
C LEU A 401 53.66 -19.65 20.53
N GLY A 402 54.78 -19.74 19.81
CA GLY A 402 55.20 -18.73 18.84
C GLY A 402 54.17 -18.49 17.74
N MET A 403 53.70 -19.56 17.08
CA MET A 403 52.66 -19.46 16.03
C MET A 403 51.34 -18.86 16.54
N LEU A 404 51.01 -19.08 17.81
CA LEU A 404 49.80 -18.54 18.43
C LEU A 404 49.94 -17.05 18.73
N ASN A 405 51.12 -16.62 19.16
CA ASN A 405 51.43 -15.21 19.37
C ASN A 405 51.37 -14.41 18.05
N ASP A 406 51.90 -14.98 16.96
CA ASP A 406 51.83 -14.35 15.63
C ASP A 406 50.38 -14.19 15.15
N HIS A 407 49.52 -15.19 15.39
CA HIS A 407 48.09 -15.10 15.05
C HIS A 407 47.33 -14.10 15.92
N ILE A 408 47.70 -13.96 17.21
CA ILE A 408 47.13 -12.95 18.09
C ILE A 408 47.50 -11.56 17.57
N GLN A 409 48.76 -11.33 17.21
CA GLN A 409 49.21 -10.04 16.68
C GLN A 409 48.47 -9.69 15.38
N ALA A 410 48.34 -10.64 14.44
CA ALA A 410 47.56 -10.43 13.22
C ALA A 410 46.08 -10.14 13.50
N THR A 411 45.47 -10.80 14.49
CA THR A 411 44.07 -10.55 14.88
C THR A 411 43.91 -9.19 15.59
N VAL A 412 44.93 -8.72 16.30
CA VAL A 412 44.97 -7.39 16.91
C VAL A 412 45.11 -6.31 15.84
N ASP A 413 45.93 -6.54 14.82
CA ASP A 413 46.12 -5.62 13.69
C ASP A 413 44.84 -5.52 12.82
N ASP A 414 44.01 -6.58 12.78
CA ASP A 414 42.71 -6.61 12.10
C ASP A 414 41.57 -5.96 12.91
N LEU A 415 41.78 -5.59 14.19
CA LEU A 415 40.77 -4.85 14.95
C LEU A 415 40.70 -3.40 14.45
N PRO A 416 39.50 -2.85 14.18
CA PRO A 416 39.37 -1.47 13.72
C PRO A 416 39.89 -0.49 14.78
N ASP A 417 40.76 0.44 14.35
CA ASP A 417 41.34 1.48 15.20
C ASP A 417 40.22 2.33 15.85
N LEU A 418 40.02 2.16 17.16
CA LEU A 418 39.07 2.93 17.98
C LEU A 418 39.59 4.35 18.21
N ARG A 419 39.65 5.16 17.15
CA ARG A 419 39.79 6.63 17.23
C ARG A 419 38.92 7.33 16.18
N VAL A 420 37.60 7.15 16.30
CA VAL A 420 36.66 8.23 15.91
C VAL A 420 36.20 8.86 17.21
N THR A 421 36.66 10.08 17.50
CA THR A 421 36.27 10.76 18.73
C THR A 421 34.85 11.30 18.63
N LYS A 422 34.17 11.42 19.76
CA LYS A 422 32.80 11.96 19.86
C LYS A 422 32.69 13.34 19.19
N GLU A 423 33.75 14.15 19.18
CA GLU A 423 33.77 15.45 18.51
C GLU A 423 33.65 15.35 16.98
N GLN A 424 34.20 14.30 16.34
CA GLN A 424 34.11 14.12 14.89
C GLN A 424 32.68 13.76 14.45
N ILE A 425 32.00 12.89 15.21
CA ILE A 425 30.59 12.54 14.95
C ILE A 425 29.68 13.76 15.15
N VAL A 426 29.93 14.55 16.20
CA VAL A 426 29.16 15.79 16.44
C VAL A 426 29.38 16.79 15.30
N LYS A 427 30.62 16.94 14.82
CA LYS A 427 30.95 17.84 13.71
C LYS A 427 30.31 17.40 12.39
N GLU A 428 30.23 16.10 12.13
CA GLU A 428 29.58 15.56 10.93
C GLU A 428 28.06 15.70 10.98
N ILE A 429 27.45 15.53 12.16
CA ILE A 429 26.03 15.81 12.39
C ILE A 429 25.73 17.30 12.25
N GLU A 430 26.58 18.19 12.76
CA GLU A 430 26.44 19.64 12.59
C GLU A 430 26.52 20.05 11.12
N LEU A 431 27.44 19.46 10.36
CA LEU A 431 27.59 19.74 8.93
C LEU A 431 26.38 19.26 8.11
N LEU A 432 25.85 18.06 8.43
CA LEU A 432 24.61 17.55 7.85
C LEU A 432 23.38 18.41 8.22
N HIS A 433 23.35 18.93 9.44
CA HIS A 433 22.28 19.82 9.88
C HIS A 433 22.32 21.17 9.14
N GLU A 434 23.51 21.71 8.91
CA GLU A 434 23.69 22.95 8.13
C GLU A 434 23.27 22.77 6.66
N GLU A 435 23.59 21.63 6.04
CA GLU A 435 23.13 21.32 4.68
C GLU A 435 21.60 21.19 4.60
N CYS A 436 20.97 20.60 5.61
CA CYS A 436 19.51 20.50 5.67
C CYS A 436 18.84 21.88 5.79
N GLU A 437 19.37 22.78 6.63
CA GLU A 437 18.85 24.16 6.76
C GLU A 437 19.07 24.98 5.49
N ARG A 438 20.20 24.78 4.81
CA ARG A 438 20.48 25.43 3.51
C ARG A 438 19.48 24.97 2.45
N ALA A 439 19.23 23.67 2.34
CA ALA A 439 18.24 23.12 1.43
C ALA A 439 16.80 23.59 1.77
N ALA A 440 16.46 23.69 3.06
CA ALA A 440 15.17 24.21 3.50
C ALA A 440 14.98 25.70 3.13
N THR A 441 16.04 26.49 3.20
CA THR A 441 16.03 27.91 2.83
C THR A 441 15.91 28.11 1.32
N GLU A 442 16.61 27.28 0.54
CA GLU A 442 16.50 27.27 -0.93
C GLU A 442 15.08 26.90 -1.37
N LEU A 443 14.48 25.89 -0.74
CA LEU A 443 13.07 25.51 -0.96
C LEU A 443 12.09 26.64 -0.63
N ARG A 444 12.29 27.37 0.48
CA ARG A 444 11.45 28.53 0.82
C ARG A 444 11.58 29.65 -0.21
N THR A 445 12.79 29.88 -0.73
CA THR A 445 13.06 30.90 -1.75
C THR A 445 12.37 30.55 -3.06
N LEU A 446 12.52 29.31 -3.53
CA LEU A 446 11.81 28.77 -4.70
C LEU A 446 10.29 28.88 -4.55
N TYR A 447 9.76 28.60 -3.36
CA TYR A 447 8.33 28.74 -3.10
C TYR A 447 7.86 30.20 -3.17
N GLY A 448 8.68 31.14 -2.68
CA GLY A 448 8.41 32.57 -2.78
C GLY A 448 8.45 33.09 -4.22
N GLU A 449 9.41 32.64 -5.04
CA GLU A 449 9.48 32.96 -6.47
C GLU A 449 8.27 32.41 -7.22
N PHE A 450 7.85 31.19 -6.90
CA PHE A 450 6.66 30.58 -7.48
C PHE A 450 5.38 31.35 -7.11
N ASP A 451 5.24 31.77 -5.85
CA ASP A 451 4.10 32.58 -5.42
C ASP A 451 4.11 33.96 -6.10
N ALA A 452 5.27 34.61 -6.23
CA ALA A 452 5.39 35.87 -6.95
C ALA A 452 5.00 35.74 -8.44
N ALA A 453 5.46 34.69 -9.11
CA ALA A 453 5.07 34.39 -10.49
C ALA A 453 3.56 34.13 -10.61
N PHE A 454 2.98 33.41 -9.65
CA PHE A 454 1.55 33.17 -9.58
C PHE A 454 0.75 34.46 -9.40
N GLN A 455 1.19 35.39 -8.55
CA GLN A 455 0.53 36.69 -8.39
C GLN A 455 0.66 37.56 -9.64
N ILE A 456 1.79 37.55 -10.33
CA ILE A 456 1.95 38.28 -11.61
C ILE A 456 0.95 37.76 -12.65
N LEU A 457 0.87 36.44 -12.83
CA LEU A 457 -0.08 35.80 -13.75
C LEU A 457 -1.53 36.10 -13.36
N ARG A 458 -1.85 36.07 -12.07
CA ARG A 458 -3.18 36.43 -11.57
C ARG A 458 -3.53 37.90 -11.86
N THR A 459 -2.56 38.80 -11.74
CA THR A 459 -2.75 40.24 -11.97
C THR A 459 -2.88 40.55 -13.46
N GLN A 460 -2.12 39.87 -14.33
CA GLN A 460 -2.26 39.95 -15.78
C GLN A 460 -3.63 39.43 -16.23
N ARG A 461 -4.05 38.26 -15.75
CA ARG A 461 -5.37 37.71 -16.04
C ARG A 461 -6.50 38.66 -15.62
N ASN A 462 -6.35 39.35 -14.48
CA ASN A 462 -7.36 40.31 -14.03
C ASN A 462 -7.37 41.61 -14.87
N LYS A 463 -6.26 41.98 -15.50
CA LYS A 463 -6.18 43.12 -16.45
C LYS A 463 -6.74 42.78 -17.83
N ASP A 464 -6.63 41.53 -18.28
CA ASP A 464 -7.20 41.09 -19.56
C ASP A 464 -8.74 40.92 -19.50
N ILE A 465 -9.33 40.99 -18.30
CA ILE A 465 -10.78 40.84 -18.05
C ILE A 465 -11.47 42.21 -17.83
N THR A 466 -10.71 43.30 -17.68
CA THR A 466 -11.19 44.70 -17.67
C THR A 466 -10.89 45.39 -18.98
#